data_AF-A0A8D2KYA9-F1
#
_entry.id   AF-A0A8D2KYA9-F1
#
_cell.length_a   1.000
_cell.length_b   1.000
_cell.length_c   1.000
_cell.angle_alpha   90.00
_cell.angle_beta   90.00
_cell.angle_gamma   90.00
#
_symmetry.space_group_name_H-M   'P 1'
#
loop_
_entity.id
_entity.type
_entity.pdbx_description
1 polymer ?
#
loop_
_entity_poly.entity_id
_entity_poly.type
_entity_poly.pdbx_seq_one_letter_code
_entity_poly.pdbx_strand_id
1 'polypeptide(L)' 'DEVENLYRFQQAGYRDEIEYKQVKHVDMVERWPETGFVKKLQRRDNTFYYYDRERECEDKEVHKVKVYAY' A
#
# COMPACT_ATOMS: atom_id res chain seq x y z
N ASP A 1 4.55 0.37 11.01
CA ASP A 1 3.27 0.04 10.36
C ASP A 1 2.97 0.95 9.18
N GLU A 2 2.91 2.27 9.39
CA GLU A 2 2.54 3.24 8.36
C GLU A 2 3.45 3.22 7.13
N VAL A 3 4.77 3.14 7.34
CA VAL A 3 5.79 3.06 6.27
C VAL A 3 5.61 1.83 5.38
N GLU A 4 5.21 0.69 5.96
CA GLU A 4 4.99 -0.55 5.20
C GLU A 4 3.75 -0.43 4.30
N ASN A 5 2.67 0.15 4.82
CA ASN A 5 1.49 0.40 4.01
C ASN A 5 1.79 1.41 2.90
N LEU A 6 2.51 2.50 3.20
CA LEU A 6 2.96 3.47 2.20
C LEU A 6 3.83 2.81 1.12
N TYR A 7 4.76 1.94 1.51
CA TYR A 7 5.57 1.14 0.58
C TYR A 7 4.68 0.32 -0.37
N ARG A 8 3.68 -0.40 0.15
CA ARG A 8 2.74 -1.21 -0.66
C ARG A 8 1.91 -0.36 -1.61
N PHE A 9 1.43 0.82 -1.18
CA PHE A 9 0.72 1.76 -2.06
C PHE A 9 1.64 2.26 -3.18
N GLN A 10 2.87 2.66 -2.85
CA GLN A 10 3.84 3.18 -3.81
C GLN A 10 4.29 2.12 -4.82
N GLN A 11 4.48 0.89 -4.38
CA GLN A 11 4.77 -0.24 -5.26
C GLN A 11 3.63 -0.48 -6.26
N ALA A 12 2.38 -0.32 -5.83
CA ALA A 12 1.21 -0.42 -6.70
C ALA A 12 1.00 0.80 -7.62
N GLY A 13 1.80 1.87 -7.47
CA GLY A 13 1.73 3.09 -8.27
C GLY A 13 0.81 4.17 -7.69
N TYR A 14 0.58 4.14 -6.38
CA TYR A 14 -0.20 5.14 -5.65
C TYR A 14 0.65 5.81 -4.58
N ARG A 15 0.44 7.10 -4.31
CA ARG A 15 1.18 7.79 -3.25
C ARG A 15 0.86 7.25 -1.86
N ASP A 16 -0.41 7.00 -1.60
CA ASP A 16 -0.97 6.64 -0.30
C ASP A 16 -2.39 6.07 -0.47
N GLU A 17 -3.04 5.75 0.66
CA GLU A 17 -4.40 5.21 0.68
C GLU A 17 -5.43 6.17 0.06
N ILE A 18 -5.28 7.48 0.26
CA ILE A 18 -6.25 8.48 -0.22
C ILE A 18 -6.26 8.48 -1.74
N GLU A 19 -5.07 8.51 -2.35
CA GLU A 19 -4.95 8.43 -3.81
C GLU A 19 -5.53 7.12 -4.35
N TYR A 20 -5.26 5.99 -3.69
CA TYR A 20 -5.81 4.70 -4.10
C TYR A 20 -7.35 4.70 -4.08
N LYS A 21 -7.95 5.17 -2.96
CA LYS A 21 -9.40 5.28 -2.81
C LYS A 21 -10.02 6.19 -3.86
N GLN A 22 -9.38 7.33 -4.15
CA GLN A 22 -9.83 8.27 -5.15
C GLN A 22 -9.75 7.70 -6.58
N VAL A 23 -8.65 7.05 -6.94
CA VAL A 23 -8.44 6.50 -8.30
C VAL A 23 -9.32 5.29 -8.58
N LYS A 24 -9.48 4.41 -7.60
CA LYS A 24 -10.27 3.18 -7.75
C LYS A 24 -11.73 3.32 -7.34
N HIS A 25 -12.13 4.49 -6.83
CA HIS A 25 -13.47 4.74 -6.30
C HIS A 25 -13.88 3.68 -5.28
N VAL A 26 -12.95 3.31 -4.40
CA VAL A 26 -13.17 2.34 -3.33
C VAL A 26 -13.17 3.05 -1.98
N ASP A 27 -14.07 2.64 -1.10
CA ASP A 27 -14.21 3.23 0.24
C ASP A 27 -13.24 2.59 1.25
N MET A 28 -12.97 1.28 1.08
CA MET A 28 -12.14 0.48 1.96
C MET A 28 -11.07 -0.32 1.20
N VAL A 29 -9.92 -0.49 1.85
CA VAL A 29 -8.80 -1.30 1.36
C VAL A 29 -8.79 -2.63 2.10
N GLU A 30 -8.60 -3.75 1.38
CA GLU A 30 -8.45 -5.06 2.01
C GLU A 30 -7.16 -5.10 2.83
N ARG A 31 -7.29 -5.34 4.13
CA ARG A 31 -6.18 -5.42 5.09
C ARG A 31 -6.20 -6.74 5.84
N TRP A 32 -5.03 -7.19 6.28
CA TRP A 32 -4.89 -8.34 7.16
C TRP A 32 -5.39 -7.98 8.57
N PRO A 33 -6.27 -8.79 9.20
CA PRO A 33 -6.84 -8.46 10.50
C PRO A 33 -5.82 -8.51 11.64
N GLU A 34 -4.75 -9.31 11.49
CA GLU A 34 -3.73 -9.51 12.52
C GLU A 34 -2.73 -8.35 12.58
N THR A 35 -2.25 -7.89 11.41
CA THR A 35 -1.19 -6.88 11.30
C THR A 35 -1.68 -5.51 10.84
N GLY A 36 -2.88 -5.42 10.25
CA GLY A 36 -3.39 -4.18 9.66
C GLY A 36 -2.76 -3.83 8.31
N PHE A 37 -1.86 -4.67 7.78
CA PHE A 37 -1.20 -4.44 6.51
C PHE A 37 -2.11 -4.64 5.31
N VAL A 38 -1.89 -3.86 4.25
CA VAL A 38 -2.63 -3.99 2.99
C VAL A 38 -2.44 -5.38 2.38
N LYS A 39 -3.51 -6.12 2.18
CA LYS A 39 -3.51 -7.50 1.65
C LYS A 39 -3.47 -7.52 0.13
N LYS A 40 -4.24 -6.64 -0.52
CA LYS A 40 -4.37 -6.61 -1.98
C LYS A 40 -4.59 -5.19 -2.46
N LEU A 41 -3.91 -4.81 -3.54
CA LEU A 41 -4.15 -3.56 -4.27
C LEU A 41 -4.31 -3.83 -5.76
N GLN A 42 -5.22 -3.11 -6.40
CA GLN A 42 -5.31 -3.10 -7.85
C GLN A 42 -4.42 -1.99 -8.42
N ARG A 43 -3.54 -2.31 -9.35
CA ARG A 43 -2.67 -1.34 -10.03
C ARG A 43 -3.44 -0.52 -11.08
N ARG A 44 -2.78 0.48 -11.65
CA ARG A 44 -3.35 1.36 -12.69
C ARG A 44 -3.64 0.59 -14.00
N ASP A 45 -2.87 -0.46 -14.30
CA ASP A 45 -3.04 -1.38 -15.42
C ASP A 45 -4.10 -2.49 -15.16
N ASN A 46 -4.89 -2.36 -14.09
CA ASN A 46 -5.93 -3.31 -13.66
C ASN A 46 -5.44 -4.70 -13.21
N THR A 47 -4.13 -4.94 -13.17
CA THR A 47 -3.56 -6.12 -12.50
C THR A 47 -3.62 -5.97 -10.98
N PHE A 48 -3.53 -7.09 -10.26
CA PHE A 48 -3.60 -7.12 -8.80
C PHE A 48 -2.24 -7.45 -8.20
N TYR A 49 -1.82 -6.68 -7.20
CA TYR A 49 -0.76 -7.06 -6.27
C TYR A 49 -1.37 -7.66 -5.01
N TYR A 50 -0.78 -8.78 -4.59
CA TYR A 50 -1.04 -9.44 -3.33
C TYR A 50 0.20 -9.28 -2.47
N TYR A 51 0.00 -8.93 -1.22
CA TYR A 51 1.07 -8.72 -0.26
C TYR A 51 0.90 -9.69 0.90
N ASP A 52 2.03 -10.10 1.46
CA ASP A 52 2.02 -11.02 2.58
C ASP A 52 1.47 -10.36 3.85
N ARG A 53 1.05 -11.19 4.80
CA ARG A 53 0.62 -10.71 6.13
C ARG A 53 1.79 -10.26 6.97
N GLU A 54 3.00 -10.75 6.70
CA GLU A 54 4.23 -10.34 7.35
C GLU A 54 4.84 -9.09 6.69
N ARG A 55 5.83 -8.47 7.35
CA ARG A 55 6.50 -7.26 6.85
C ARG A 55 7.39 -7.62 5.67
N GLU A 56 7.14 -7.00 4.52
CA GLU A 56 7.90 -7.16 3.28
C GLU A 56 8.88 -6.01 3.03
N CYS A 57 8.65 -4.82 3.60
CA CYS A 57 9.62 -3.72 3.50
C CYS A 57 10.85 -4.00 4.36
N GLU A 58 11.88 -4.56 3.70
CA GLU A 58 13.24 -4.63 4.21
C GLU A 58 13.76 -3.21 4.51
N ASP A 59 14.60 -3.07 5.55
CA ASP A 59 15.12 -1.77 5.99
C ASP A 59 15.85 -0.99 4.87
N LYS A 60 16.40 -1.71 3.90
CA LYS A 60 17.02 -1.16 2.70
C LYS A 60 16.05 -0.45 1.75
N GLU A 61 14.74 -0.64 1.89
CA GLU A 61 13.73 -0.02 1.02
C GLU A 61 12.97 1.10 1.71
N VAL A 62 13.05 1.17 3.04
CA VAL A 62 12.42 2.21 3.87
C VAL A 62 12.80 3.61 3.40
N HIS A 63 14.08 3.84 3.07
CA HIS A 63 14.56 5.15 2.61
C HIS A 63 14.02 5.58 1.24
N LYS A 64 13.46 4.64 0.46
CA LYS A 64 12.83 4.92 -0.84
C LYS A 64 11.37 5.35 -0.70
N VAL A 65 10.74 5.01 0.43
CA VAL A 65 9.34 5.33 0.70
C VAL A 65 9.20 6.83 0.91
N LYS A 66 8.36 7.46 0.09
CA LYS A 66 8.06 8.89 0.20
C LYS A 66 6.91 9.10 1.17
N VAL A 67 7.13 9.85 2.24
CA VAL A 67 6.05 10.25 3.15
C VAL A 67 5.54 11.61 2.72
N TYR A 68 4.25 11.68 2.38
CA TYR A 68 3.59 12.94 2.01
C TYR A 68 2.91 13.52 3.26
N ALA A 69 3.21 14.77 3.59
CA ALA A 69 2.49 15.51 4.63
C ALA A 69 1.29 16.22 3.99
N TYR A 70 0.13 16.10 4.63
CA TYR A 70 -1.13 16.71 4.23
C TYR A 70 -1.70 17.56 5.39
#